data_AF-A0A382T6A5-F1
#
_entry.id   AF-A0A382T6A5-F1
#
_cell.length_a   1.000
_cell.length_b   1.000
_cell.length_c   1.000
_cell.angle_alpha   90.00
_cell.angle_beta   90.00
_cell.angle_gamma   90.00
#
_symmetry.space_group_name_H-M   'P 1'
#
loop_
_entity.id
_entity.type
_entity.pdbx_description
1 polymer ?
#
loop_
_entity_poly.entity_id
_entity_poly.type
_entity_poly.pdbx_seq_one_letter_code
_entity_poly.pdbx_strand_id
1 'polypeptide(L)' 'MKNWVWCLKCLEWVDINKITYVNIEEDIQGIDNMTFICDECEQESKSKVIAKETQPRSR' A
#
# COMPACT_ATOMS: atom_id res chain seq x y z
N MET A 1 3.89 -14.61 4.47
CA MET A 1 4.36 -13.23 4.19
C MET A 1 3.23 -12.47 3.51
N LYS A 2 2.90 -11.25 3.94
CA LYS A 2 1.86 -10.41 3.34
C LYS A 2 2.46 -9.09 2.90
N ASN A 3 1.85 -8.45 1.92
CA ASN A 3 2.24 -7.12 1.48
C ASN A 3 1.24 -6.09 1.99
N TRP A 4 1.77 -4.96 2.45
CA TRP A 4 1.01 -3.88 3.05
C TRP A 4 1.31 -2.58 2.31
N VAL A 5 0.27 -1.76 2.15
CA VAL A 5 0.36 -0.42 1.59
C VAL A 5 -0.34 0.56 2.53
N TRP A 6 0.12 1.81 2.56
CA TRP A 6 -0.40 2.84 3.44
C TRP A 6 -1.41 3.72 2.72
N CYS A 7 -2.67 3.72 3.16
CA CYS A 7 -3.67 4.62 2.62
C CYS A 7 -3.44 6.04 3.17
N LEU A 8 -3.23 7.00 2.28
CA LEU A 8 -2.95 8.40 2.65
C LEU A 8 -4.20 9.15 3.13
N LYS A 9 -5.39 8.56 2.96
CA LYS A 9 -6.67 9.15 3.35
C LYS A 9 -7.19 8.55 4.67
N CYS A 10 -7.22 7.23 4.77
CA CYS A 10 -7.59 6.54 6.02
C CYS A 10 -6.52 6.71 7.11
N LEU A 11 -5.26 6.96 6.71
CA LEU A 11 -4.10 6.96 7.62
C LEU A 11 -3.93 5.59 8.30
N GLU A 12 -4.09 4.53 7.52
CA GLU A 12 -3.97 3.14 7.99
C GLU A 12 -3.20 2.26 7.00
N TRP A 13 -2.60 1.20 7.54
CA TRP A 13 -2.03 0.11 6.77
C TRP A 13 -3.12 -0.84 6.29
N VAL A 14 -3.22 -1.00 4.97
CA VAL A 14 -4.15 -1.93 4.32
C VAL A 14 -3.37 -3.08 3.67
N ASP A 15 -3.93 -4.27 3.78
CA ASP A 15 -3.45 -5.46 3.08
C ASP A 15 -3.70 -5.26 1.58
N ILE A 16 -2.74 -5.60 0.71
CA ILE A 16 -2.90 -5.44 -0.74
C ILE A 16 -4.05 -6.28 -1.33
N ASN A 17 -4.59 -7.24 -0.57
CA ASN A 17 -5.78 -7.99 -0.97
C ASN A 17 -7.10 -7.25 -0.68
N LYS A 18 -7.04 -6.05 -0.06
CA LYS A 18 -8.18 -5.19 0.28
C LYS A 18 -8.10 -3.82 -0.41
N ILE A 19 -7.48 -3.79 -1.58
CA ILE A 19 -7.35 -2.59 -2.40
C ILE A 19 -7.60 -2.97 -3.86
N THR A 20 -8.04 -2.01 -4.65
CA THR A 20 -8.09 -2.13 -6.09
C THR A 20 -6.76 -1.67 -6.68
N TYR A 21 -6.04 -2.60 -7.30
CA TYR A 21 -4.73 -2.34 -7.92
C TYR A 21 -4.85 -1.40 -9.12
N VAL A 22 -3.95 -0.41 -9.21
CA VAL A 22 -3.83 0.50 -10.37
C VAL A 22 -2.49 0.32 -11.06
N ASN A 23 -1.38 0.52 -10.34
CA ASN A 23 -0.03 0.41 -10.90
C ASN A 23 1.01 0.05 -9.81
N ILE A 24 2.15 -0.50 -10.22
CA ILE A 24 3.33 -0.65 -9.38
C ILE A 24 4.56 -0.14 -10.14
N GLU A 25 5.41 0.61 -9.43
CA GLU A 25 6.61 1.23 -9.97
C GLU A 25 7.77 1.00 -9.00
N GLU A 26 8.92 0.57 -9.51
CA GLU A 26 10.15 0.50 -8.74
C GLU A 26 10.87 1.86 -8.81
N ASP A 27 11.27 2.42 -7.65
CA ASP A 27 12.05 3.65 -7.61
C ASP A 27 13.56 3.39 -7.88
N ILE A 28 14.34 4.47 -7.97
CA ILE A 28 15.79 4.39 -8.24
C ILE A 28 16.58 3.61 -7.18
N GLN A 29 16.00 3.35 -6.01
CA GLN A 29 16.60 2.61 -4.91
C GLN A 29 16.15 1.14 -4.89
N GLY A 30 15.34 0.71 -5.87
CA GLY A 30 14.76 -0.63 -5.92
C GLY A 30 13.56 -0.81 -5.00
N ILE A 31 12.86 0.28 -4.60
CA ILE A 31 11.69 0.19 -3.73
C ILE A 31 10.42 0.22 -4.56
N ASP A 32 9.60 -0.82 -4.40
CA ASP A 32 8.26 -0.90 -4.97
C ASP A 32 7.32 0.13 -4.34
N ASN A 33 6.77 1.00 -5.17
CA ASN A 33 5.69 1.92 -4.85
C ASN A 33 4.44 1.53 -5.64
N MET A 34 3.35 1.25 -4.91
CA MET A 34 2.08 0.87 -5.51
C MET A 34 1.11 2.05 -5.50
N THR A 35 0.47 2.30 -6.64
CA THR A 35 -0.71 3.14 -6.80
C THR A 35 -1.95 2.25 -6.74
N PHE A 36 -2.92 2.61 -5.91
CA PHE A 36 -4.11 1.80 -5.65
C PHE A 36 -5.30 2.66 -5.25
N ILE A 37 -6.51 2.12 -5.39
CA ILE A 37 -7.72 2.67 -4.78
C ILE A 37 -7.99 1.90 -3.48
N CYS A 38 -8.16 2.62 -2.37
CA CYS A 38 -8.53 2.02 -1.09
C CYS A 38 -10.00 1.65 -1.09
N ASP A 39 -10.34 0.37 -0.87
CA ASP A 39 -11.74 -0.09 -0.91
C ASP A 39 -12.59 0.49 0.25
N GLU A 40 -11.96 0.98 1.33
CA GLU A 40 -12.65 1.55 2.49
C GLU A 40 -13.07 3.02 2.29
N CYS A 41 -12.25 3.84 1.62
CA CYS A 41 -12.55 5.27 1.39
C CYS A 41 -12.75 5.65 -0.07
N GLU A 42 -12.60 4.70 -0.99
CA GLU A 42 -12.75 4.86 -2.43
C GLU A 42 -11.84 5.95 -3.03
N GLN A 43 -10.75 6.27 -2.33
CA GLN A 43 -9.76 7.27 -2.78
C GLN A 43 -8.48 6.61 -3.25
N GLU A 44 -7.85 7.23 -4.25
CA GLU A 44 -6.53 6.84 -4.72
C GLU A 44 -5.45 7.16 -3.67
N SER A 45 -4.46 6.27 -3.57
CA SER A 45 -3.25 6.44 -2.77
C SER A 45 -2.05 5.81 -3.48
N LYS A 46 -0.86 6.37 -3.22
CA LYS A 46 0.42 5.80 -3.66
C LYS A 46 1.34 5.66 -2.46
N SER A 47 1.89 4.46 -2.24
CA SER A 47 2.78 4.21 -1.12
C SER A 47 3.74 3.05 -1.37
N LYS A 48 4.80 2.97 -0.57
CA LYS A 48 5.74 1.85 -0.56
C LYS A 48 5.03 0.55 -0.19
N VAL A 49 5.40 -0.53 -0.87
CA VAL A 49 4.97 -1.88 -0.51
C VAL A 49 5.88 -2.41 0.60
N ILE A 50 5.29 -2.87 1.71
CA ILE A 50 6.03 -3.48 2.82
C ILE A 50 5.64 -4.94 2.96
N ALA A 51 6.61 -5.84 2.85
CA ALA A 51 6.43 -7.25 3.15
C ALA A 51 6.56 -7.52 4.65
N LYS A 52 5.48 -7.96 5.30
CA LYS A 52 5.45 -8.31 6.72
C LYS A 52 4.34 -9.30 7.04
N GLU A 53 4.53 -10.19 8.01
CA GLU A 53 3.48 -11.14 8.41
C GLU A 53 2.29 -10.46 9.10
N THR A 54 2.57 -9.45 9.92
CA THR A 54 1.57 -8.66 10.64
C THR A 54 1.49 -7.24 10.09
N GLN A 55 0.41 -6.53 10.41
CA GLN A 55 0.28 -5.11 10.10
C GLN A 55 1.50 -4.32 10.63
N PRO A 56 2.12 -3.43 9.82
CA PRO A 56 3.20 -2.58 10.28
C PRO A 56 2.73 -1.58 11.35
N ARG A 57 3.65 -1.15 12.22
CA ARG A 57 3.36 -0.23 13.35
C ARG A 57 3.72 1.23 13.06
N SER A 58 4.55 1.48 12.05
CA SER A 58 5.00 2.79 11.63
C SER A 58 4.82 2.92 10.12
N ARG A 59 4.61 4.15 9.65
CA ARG A 59 4.59 4.50 8.22
C ARG A 59 5.99 4.47 7.62
#